data_AF-A0AAD4AFH4-F1
#
_entry.id   AF-A0AAD4AFH4-F1
#
_cell.length_a   1.000
_cell.length_b   1.000
_cell.length_c   1.000
_cell.angle_alpha   90.00
_cell.angle_beta   90.00
_cell.angle_gamma   90.00
#
_symmetry.space_group_name_H-M   'P 1'
#
loop_
_entity.id
_entity.type
_entity.pdbx_description
1 polymer ?
#
loop_
_entity_poly.entity_id
_entity_poly.type
_entity_poly.pdbx_seq_one_letter_code
_entity_poly.pdbx_strand_id
1 'polypeptide(L)' 'MVNTRFPNLASIIAFSYKNSPDIDLPNWQTLYYKDNYPRLQRIKTQLDPHNRLHHSQSIELLA' A
#
# COMPACT_ATOMS: atom_id res chain seq x y z
N MET A 1 20.40 -17.87 20.38
CA MET A 1 18.99 -17.58 20.76
C MET A 1 18.86 -16.07 20.87
N VAL A 2 18.35 -15.39 19.83
CA VAL A 2 18.03 -13.97 19.92
C VAL A 2 16.52 -13.86 20.06
N ASN A 3 16.11 -13.40 21.23
CA ASN A 3 14.73 -13.18 21.62
C ASN A 3 14.29 -11.81 21.08
N THR A 4 13.59 -11.80 19.95
CA THR A 4 12.85 -10.61 19.51
C THR A 4 11.42 -11.01 19.23
N ARG A 5 10.67 -11.20 20.31
CA ARG A 5 9.21 -11.29 20.27
C ARG A 5 8.70 -9.88 19.93
N PHE A 6 8.52 -9.59 18.64
CA PHE A 6 7.82 -8.39 18.19
C PHE A 6 6.42 -8.44 18.81
N PRO A 7 6.08 -7.53 19.75
CA PRO A 7 4.71 -7.46 20.21
C PRO A 7 3.87 -6.99 19.03
N ASN A 8 2.71 -7.62 18.85
CA ASN A 8 1.61 -7.29 17.95
C ASN A 8 1.94 -6.79 16.51
N LEU A 9 1.72 -7.68 15.52
CA LEU A 9 1.65 -7.33 14.09
C LEU A 9 0.79 -6.07 13.83
N ALA A 10 -0.26 -5.86 14.61
CA ALA A 10 -1.15 -4.69 14.52
C ALA A 10 -0.44 -3.32 14.63
N SER A 11 0.67 -3.21 15.38
CA SER A 11 1.36 -1.92 15.58
C SER A 11 2.35 -1.59 14.48
N ILE A 12 2.99 -2.59 13.86
CA ILE A 12 3.86 -2.40 12.68
C ILE A 12 3.02 -2.01 11.45
N ILE A 13 1.85 -2.64 11.33
CA ILE A 13 0.87 -2.42 10.27
C ILE A 13 0.37 -0.96 10.26
N ALA A 14 0.18 -0.33 11.43
CA ALA A 14 -0.35 1.03 11.53
C ALA A 14 0.66 2.15 11.18
N PHE A 15 1.96 1.86 11.20
CA PHE A 15 3.06 2.81 10.95
C PHE A 15 3.81 2.54 9.64
N SER A 16 3.23 1.76 8.74
CA SER A 16 3.84 1.47 7.45
C SER A 16 3.87 2.73 6.58
N TYR A 17 5.04 3.36 6.49
CA TYR A 17 5.29 4.52 5.64
C TYR A 17 5.57 4.03 4.21
N LYS A 18 4.94 4.63 3.18
CA LYS A 18 5.04 4.15 1.78
C LYS A 18 6.48 4.05 1.26
N ASN A 19 7.41 4.83 1.82
CA ASN A 19 8.83 4.82 1.42
C ASN A 19 9.63 3.59 1.90
N SER A 20 9.03 2.71 2.71
CA SER A 20 9.57 1.40 3.05
C SER A 20 8.60 0.31 2.55
N PRO A 21 8.53 0.06 1.23
CA PRO A 21 7.61 -0.92 0.67
C PRO A 21 8.03 -2.33 1.10
N ASP A 22 7.15 -3.02 1.81
CA ASP A 22 7.23 -4.45 2.04
C ASP A 22 6.37 -5.14 0.97
N ILE A 23 7.03 -5.77 -0.02
CA ILE A 23 6.36 -6.33 -1.20
C ILE A 23 5.42 -7.49 -0.83
N ASP A 24 5.70 -8.17 0.27
CA ASP A 24 4.92 -9.33 0.75
C ASP A 24 3.78 -8.91 1.68
N LEU A 25 3.56 -7.59 1.87
CA LEU A 25 2.54 -7.07 2.77
C LEU A 25 1.13 -7.22 2.15
N PRO A 26 0.26 -8.09 2.71
CA PRO A 26 -1.11 -8.20 2.25
C PRO A 26 -1.89 -6.93 2.60
N ASN A 27 -2.89 -6.60 1.77
CA ASN A 27 -3.76 -5.42 1.96
C ASN A 27 -3.00 -4.08 2.03
N TRP A 28 -1.84 -3.96 1.38
CA TRP A 28 -1.03 -2.74 1.37
C TRP A 28 -1.83 -1.49 0.99
N GLN A 29 -2.89 -1.63 0.19
CA GLN A 29 -3.78 -0.56 -0.23
C GLN A 29 -4.38 0.17 0.98
N THR A 30 -5.01 -0.57 1.89
CA THR A 30 -5.65 -0.02 3.09
C THR A 30 -4.63 0.36 4.16
N LEU A 31 -3.49 -0.32 4.21
CA LEU A 31 -2.42 -0.01 5.17
C LEU A 31 -1.71 1.31 4.86
N TYR A 32 -1.32 1.53 3.60
CA TYR A 32 -0.63 2.75 3.20
C TYR A 32 -1.58 3.92 2.98
N TYR A 33 -2.78 3.69 2.46
CA TYR A 33 -3.66 4.77 1.97
C TYR A 33 -4.98 4.89 2.72
N LYS A 34 -5.37 3.88 3.51
CA LYS A 34 -6.64 3.86 4.27
C LYS A 34 -7.81 4.26 3.35
N ASP A 35 -8.70 5.12 3.84
CA ASP A 35 -9.88 5.60 3.12
C ASP A 35 -9.55 6.48 1.90
N ASN A 36 -8.29 6.87 1.69
CA ASN A 36 -7.88 7.64 0.52
C ASN A 36 -7.66 6.77 -0.73
N TYR A 37 -7.57 5.45 -0.59
CA TYR A 37 -7.27 4.56 -1.73
C TYR A 37 -8.24 4.78 -2.93
N PRO A 38 -9.58 4.86 -2.74
CA PRO A 38 -10.50 5.10 -3.85
C PRO A 38 -10.29 6.46 -4.55
N ARG A 39 -9.88 7.50 -3.81
CA ARG A 39 -9.58 8.82 -4.40
C ARG A 39 -8.33 8.75 -5.27
N LEU A 40 -7.32 7.99 -4.86
CA LEU A 40 -6.10 7.80 -5.66
C LEU A 40 -6.38 6.99 -6.92
N GLN A 41 -7.24 5.98 -6.86
CA GLN A 41 -7.66 5.23 -8.06
C GLN A 41 -8.33 6.15 -9.09
N ARG A 42 -9.22 7.05 -8.65
CA ARG A 42 -9.85 8.05 -9.54
C ARG A 42 -8.81 8.94 -10.24
N ILE A 43 -7.85 9.46 -9.49
CA ILE A 43 -6.78 10.32 -10.04
C ILE A 43 -5.90 9.51 -11.01
N LYS A 44 -5.54 8.28 -10.64
CA LYS A 44 -4.75 7.38 -11.49
C LYS A 44 -5.45 7.09 -12.81
N THR A 45 -6.75 6.76 -12.79
CA THR A 45 -7.54 6.55 -14.00
C THR A 45 -7.60 7.79 -14.89
N GLN A 46 -7.64 8.99 -14.31
CA GLN A 46 -7.65 10.25 -15.08
C GLN A 46 -6.28 10.58 -15.70
N LEU A 47 -5.19 10.38 -14.96
CA LEU A 47 -3.85 10.82 -15.36
C LEU A 47 -3.05 9.74 -16.12
N ASP A 48 -3.35 8.47 -15.89
CA ASP A 48 -2.68 7.33 -16.53
C ASP A 48 -3.69 6.21 -16.88
N PRO A 49 -4.64 6.47 -17.79
CA PRO A 49 -5.69 5.52 -18.16
C PRO A 49 -5.16 4.23 -18.79
N HIS A 50 -3.93 4.24 -19.31
CA HIS A 50 -3.27 3.08 -19.89
C HIS A 50 -2.32 2.36 -18.91
N ASN A 51 -2.33 2.77 -17.63
CA ASN A 51 -1.51 2.20 -16.56
C ASN A 51 -0.03 2.06 -16.92
N ARG A 52 0.55 3.07 -17.59
CA ARG A 52 1.96 3.07 -18.02
C ARG A 52 2.93 3.16 -16.85
N LEU A 53 2.52 3.82 -15.76
CA LEU A 53 3.30 3.94 -14.53
C LEU A 53 2.87 2.86 -13.54
N HIS A 54 3.39 1.64 -13.68
CA HIS A 54 3.03 0.52 -12.81
C HIS A 54 4.25 -0.23 -12.26
N HIS A 55 4.06 -0.82 -11.07
CA HIS A 55 4.95 -1.75 -10.38
C HIS A 55 4.11 -2.59 -9.40
N SER A 56 4.75 -3.52 -8.67
CA SER A 56 4.10 -4.49 -7.77
C SER A 56 3.09 -3.95 -6.74
N GLN A 57 3.18 -2.67 -6.36
CA GLN A 57 2.29 -2.00 -5.40
C GLN A 57 1.87 -0.60 -5.91
N SER A 58 1.65 -0.51 -7.22
CA SER A 58 1.05 0.68 -7.82
C SER A 58 -0.44 0.74 -7.53
N ILE A 59 -0.95 1.98 -7.42
CA ILE A 59 -2.39 2.21 -7.34
C ILE A 59 -3.05 1.63 -8.60
N GLU A 60 -4.03 0.76 -8.39
CA GLU A 60 -4.79 0.12 -9.46
C GLU A 60 -5.77 1.10 -10.10
N LEU A 61 -6.15 0.86 -11.36
CA LEU A 61 -7.21 1.62 -12.01
C LEU A 61 -8.54 1.38 -11.30
N LEU A 62 -9.35 2.44 -11.20
CA LEU A 62 -10.74 2.27 -10.81
C LEU A 62 -11.46 1.49 -11.93
N ALA A 63 -12.07 0.35 -11.57
CA ALA A 63 -12.91 -0.45 -12.46
C ALA A 63 -14.24 0.25 -12.80
#